data_AF-A0A955RCQ3-F1
#
_entry.id   AF-A0A955RCQ3-F1
#
_cell.length_a   1.000
_cell.length_b   1.000
_cell.length_c   1.000
_cell.angle_alpha   90.00
_cell.angle_beta   90.00
_cell.angle_gamma   90.00
#
_symmetry.space_group_name_H-M   'P 1'
#
loop_
_entity.id
_entity.type
_entity.pdbx_description
1 polymer ?
#
loop_
_entity_poly.entity_id
_entity_poly.type
_entity_poly.pdbx_seq_one_letter_code
_entity_poly.pdbx_strand_id
1 'polypeptide(L)'
;MDEDFSLDELKLAFTWHIVHQILGSDGVICEAEQRFVERTFPDLLLERSGFFTETGFTQRWQDALGEALLTLPTLSVPERVQIVDTLFKAAMADDQFEHAEGEILRRAARLIALQDDQVTQILEGLVTSEVELQTEETGGE
;
A
#
# COMPACT_ATOMS: atom_id res chain seq x y z
N MET A 1 21.84 11.41 -12.72
CA MET A 1 22.07 9.98 -12.98
C MET A 1 20.68 9.40 -13.04
N ASP A 2 20.24 8.94 -14.20
CA ASP A 2 19.03 8.14 -14.31
C ASP A 2 19.34 6.81 -13.63
N GLU A 3 18.95 6.70 -12.37
CA GLU A 3 19.10 5.49 -11.58
C GLU A 3 17.97 4.54 -12.02
N ASP A 4 18.32 3.41 -12.63
CA ASP A 4 17.32 2.45 -13.13
C ASP A 4 16.70 1.73 -11.91
N PHE A 5 15.45 2.07 -11.58
CA PHE A 5 14.68 1.38 -10.56
C PHE A 5 13.90 0.22 -11.15
N SER A 6 13.92 -0.93 -10.48
CA SER A 6 13.02 -2.01 -10.84
C SER A 6 11.57 -1.65 -10.48
N LEU A 7 10.60 -2.25 -11.19
CA LEU A 7 9.19 -2.04 -10.90
C LEU A 7 8.82 -2.42 -9.45
N ASP A 8 9.47 -3.45 -8.90
CA ASP A 8 9.29 -3.86 -7.50
C ASP A 8 9.82 -2.80 -6.52
N GLU A 9 10.94 -2.14 -6.82
CA GLU A 9 11.47 -1.03 -6.02
C GLU A 9 10.55 0.19 -6.05
N LEU A 10 10.00 0.53 -7.23
CA LEU A 10 9.03 1.61 -7.38
C LEU A 10 7.74 1.32 -6.59
N LYS A 11 7.23 0.08 -6.69
CA LYS A 11 6.08 -0.38 -5.93
C LYS A 11 6.36 -0.34 -4.43
N LEU A 12 7.53 -0.79 -3.98
CA LEU A 12 7.91 -0.76 -2.58
C LEU A 12 7.96 0.67 -2.02
N ALA A 13 8.63 1.59 -2.72
CA ALA A 13 8.74 2.99 -2.30
C ALA A 13 7.36 3.66 -2.20
N PHE A 14 6.52 3.47 -3.23
CA PHE A 14 5.14 3.98 -3.26
C PHE A 14 4.27 3.38 -2.15
N THR A 15 4.26 2.05 -2.03
CA THR A 15 3.38 1.34 -1.08
C THR A 15 3.73 1.71 0.35
N TRP A 16 5.02 1.76 0.69
CA TRP A 16 5.47 2.21 2.01
C TRP A 16 5.01 3.64 2.32
N HIS A 17 5.16 4.57 1.36
CA HIS A 17 4.75 5.97 1.51
C HIS A 17 3.24 6.09 1.77
N ILE A 18 2.43 5.37 1.01
CA ILE A 18 0.98 5.39 1.16
C ILE A 18 0.58 4.77 2.50
N VAL A 19 1.13 3.61 2.88
CA VAL A 19 0.81 2.96 4.17
C VAL A 19 1.13 3.88 5.35
N HIS A 20 2.26 4.58 5.33
CA HIS A 20 2.57 5.54 6.40
C HIS A 20 1.68 6.78 6.39
N GLN A 21 1.12 7.15 5.24
CA GLN A 21 0.03 8.14 5.22
C GLN A 21 -1.29 7.58 5.73
N ILE A 22 -1.56 6.28 5.55
CA ILE A 22 -2.75 5.60 6.10
C ILE A 22 -2.70 5.63 7.62
N LEU A 23 -1.67 5.01 8.20
CA LEU A 23 -1.53 4.80 9.65
C LEU A 23 -1.17 6.08 10.40
N GLY A 24 -0.58 7.06 9.70
CA GLY A 24 -0.23 8.36 10.28
C GLY A 24 -1.28 9.44 10.10
N SER A 25 -2.47 9.13 9.53
CA SER A 25 -3.45 10.14 9.15
C SER A 25 -4.10 10.87 10.33
N ASP A 26 -4.17 10.23 11.50
CA ASP A 26 -4.67 10.84 12.75
C ASP A 26 -3.53 11.47 13.59
N GLY A 27 -2.29 11.32 13.13
CA GLY A 27 -1.07 11.79 13.78
C GLY A 27 -0.53 10.86 14.86
N VAL A 28 -1.10 9.67 15.06
CA VAL A 28 -0.68 8.70 16.09
C VAL A 28 -0.74 7.26 15.54
N ILE A 29 0.42 6.71 15.18
CA ILE A 29 0.54 5.28 14.89
C ILE A 29 0.48 4.51 16.23
N CYS A 30 -0.51 3.65 16.40
CA CYS A 30 -0.62 2.76 17.56
C CYS A 30 0.28 1.52 17.42
N GLU A 31 0.48 0.77 18.52
CA GLU A 31 1.34 -0.43 18.51
C GLU A 31 0.91 -1.49 17.49
N ALA A 32 -0.40 -1.59 17.20
CA ALA A 32 -0.92 -2.57 16.24
C ALA A 32 -0.54 -2.20 14.80
N GLU A 33 -0.74 -0.94 14.44
CA GLU A 33 -0.35 -0.37 13.15
C GLU A 33 1.18 -0.42 12.95
N GLN A 34 1.95 -0.18 14.00
CA GLN A 34 3.40 -0.29 13.94
C GLN A 34 3.85 -1.74 13.68
N ARG A 35 3.27 -2.73 14.37
CA ARG A 35 3.55 -4.15 14.10
C ARG A 35 3.16 -4.56 12.69
N PHE A 36 2.07 -4.00 12.18
CA PHE A 36 1.64 -4.24 10.80
C PHE A 36 2.70 -3.74 9.80
N VAL A 37 3.22 -2.52 9.99
CA VAL A 37 4.31 -1.96 9.18
C VAL A 37 5.53 -2.85 9.24
N GLU A 38 5.98 -3.24 10.43
CA GLU A 38 7.18 -4.07 10.62
C GLU A 38 7.04 -5.45 9.96
N ARG A 39 5.83 -6.03 9.96
CA ARG A 39 5.55 -7.32 9.31
C ARG A 39 5.54 -7.21 7.79
N THR A 40 4.97 -6.13 7.26
CA THR A 40 4.73 -5.95 5.82
C THR A 40 5.95 -5.36 5.11
N PHE A 41 6.64 -4.45 5.79
CA PHE A 41 7.84 -3.76 5.32
C PHE A 41 8.95 -3.91 6.37
N PRO A 42 9.51 -5.13 6.53
CA PRO A 42 10.59 -5.31 7.49
C PRO A 42 11.77 -4.42 7.12
N ASP A 43 12.41 -3.81 8.12
CA ASP A 43 13.53 -2.86 7.90
C ASP A 43 14.61 -3.46 7.00
N LEU A 44 14.88 -4.75 7.14
CA LEU A 44 15.82 -5.49 6.30
C LEU A 44 15.48 -5.41 4.79
N LEU A 45 14.20 -5.34 4.42
CA LEU A 45 13.76 -5.17 3.02
C LEU A 45 14.07 -3.75 2.52
N LEU A 46 13.83 -2.74 3.35
CA LEU A 46 14.12 -1.34 3.02
C LEU A 46 15.62 -1.07 2.97
N GLU A 47 16.39 -1.64 3.90
CA GLU A 47 17.85 -1.58 3.92
C GLU A 47 18.46 -2.30 2.71
N ARG A 48 17.97 -3.49 2.35
CA ARG A 48 18.44 -4.23 1.17
C ARG A 48 18.15 -3.50 -0.14
N SER A 49 17.09 -2.70 -0.19
CA SER A 49 16.74 -1.85 -1.33
C SER A 49 17.56 -0.55 -1.36
N GLY A 50 18.36 -0.29 -0.32
CA GLY A 50 19.10 0.96 -0.15
C GLY A 50 18.19 2.15 0.17
N PHE A 51 16.94 1.90 0.55
CA PHE A 51 15.93 2.93 0.83
C PHE A 51 16.02 3.45 2.26
N PHE A 52 16.53 2.65 3.19
CA PHE A 52 16.64 3.00 4.59
C PHE A 52 18.04 2.70 5.12
N THR A 53 18.49 3.54 6.05
CA THR A 53 19.76 3.42 6.77
C THR A 53 19.55 3.79 8.24
N GLU A 54 20.58 3.64 9.07
CA GLU A 54 20.57 4.11 10.47
C GLU A 54 20.22 5.60 10.63
N THR A 55 20.39 6.40 9.57
CA THR A 55 20.07 7.84 9.56
C THR A 55 18.66 8.17 9.03
N GLY A 56 17.90 7.15 8.62
CA GLY A 56 16.58 7.28 8.02
C GLY A 56 16.54 6.99 6.52
N PHE A 57 15.52 7.53 5.85
CA PHE A 57 15.31 7.36 4.41
C PHE A 57 16.40 8.02 3.58
N THR A 58 16.89 7.30 2.59
CA THR A 58 17.95 7.76 1.70
C THR A 58 17.41 8.63 0.57
N GLN A 59 18.32 9.34 -0.13
CA GLN A 59 17.97 10.01 -1.37
C GLN A 59 17.45 9.03 -2.43
N ARG A 60 18.00 7.81 -2.46
CA ARG A 60 17.55 6.73 -3.35
C ARG A 60 16.07 6.41 -3.17
N TRP A 61 15.58 6.39 -1.92
CA TRP A 61 14.14 6.21 -1.67
C TRP A 61 13.31 7.39 -2.21
N GLN A 62 13.78 8.62 -2.03
CA GLN A 62 13.07 9.81 -2.54
C GLN A 62 13.02 9.81 -4.07
N ASP A 63 14.12 9.44 -4.72
CA ASP A 63 14.22 9.35 -6.17
C ASP A 63 13.31 8.22 -6.70
N ALA A 64 13.33 7.05 -6.06
CA ALA A 64 12.44 5.93 -6.37
C ALA A 64 10.96 6.30 -6.19
N LEU A 65 10.61 7.03 -5.13
CA LEU A 65 9.24 7.51 -4.90
C LEU A 65 8.83 8.51 -5.98
N GLY A 66 9.71 9.45 -6.33
CA GLY A 66 9.48 10.41 -7.40
C GLY A 66 9.23 9.72 -8.74
N GLU A 67 10.03 8.71 -9.07
CA GLU A 67 9.85 7.91 -10.28
C GLU A 67 8.59 7.04 -10.21
N ALA A 68 8.27 6.46 -9.06
CA ALA A 68 7.06 5.66 -8.88
C ALA A 68 5.79 6.50 -9.15
N LEU A 69 5.76 7.75 -8.69
CA LEU A 69 4.65 8.67 -8.95
C LEU A 69 4.49 9.04 -10.43
N LEU A 70 5.54 8.89 -11.25
CA LEU A 70 5.49 9.12 -12.70
C LEU A 70 5.19 7.84 -13.47
N THR A 71 5.78 6.71 -13.06
CA THR A 71 5.75 5.43 -13.77
C THR A 71 4.51 4.61 -13.45
N LEU A 72 4.12 4.47 -12.17
CA LEU A 72 2.97 3.64 -11.77
C LEU A 72 1.65 4.06 -12.44
N PRO A 73 1.35 5.36 -12.65
CA PRO A 73 0.17 5.78 -13.40
C PRO A 73 0.15 5.29 -14.86
N THR A 74 1.30 5.00 -15.46
CA THR A 74 1.41 4.58 -16.86
C THR A 74 1.24 3.08 -17.08
N LEU A 75 1.22 2.29 -16.00
CA LEU A 75 1.03 0.84 -16.05
C LEU A 75 -0.32 0.44 -16.62
N SER A 76 -0.50 -0.84 -16.93
CA SER A 76 -1.84 -1.32 -17.31
C SER A 76 -2.81 -1.25 -16.12
N VAL A 77 -4.10 -1.09 -16.40
CA VAL A 77 -5.16 -1.12 -15.37
C VAL A 77 -5.01 -2.30 -14.41
N PRO A 78 -4.83 -3.58 -14.84
CA PRO A 78 -4.71 -4.70 -13.91
C PRO A 78 -3.48 -4.60 -12.99
N GLU A 79 -2.35 -4.08 -13.47
CA GLU A 79 -1.16 -3.88 -12.62
C GLU A 79 -1.41 -2.81 -11.55
N ARG A 80 -2.13 -1.74 -11.89
CA ARG A 80 -2.52 -0.71 -10.94
C ARG A 80 -3.52 -1.23 -9.90
N VAL A 81 -4.45 -2.07 -10.32
CA VAL A 81 -5.39 -2.75 -9.42
C VAL A 81 -4.63 -3.60 -8.40
N GLN A 82 -3.60 -4.35 -8.81
CA GLN A 82 -2.78 -5.14 -7.89
C GLN A 82 -2.08 -4.30 -6.81
N ILE A 83 -1.68 -3.08 -7.14
CA ILE A 83 -1.09 -2.16 -6.16
C ILE A 83 -2.14 -1.77 -5.11
N VAL A 84 -3.37 -1.44 -5.54
CA VAL A 84 -4.48 -1.13 -4.62
C VAL A 84 -4.90 -2.34 -3.79
N ASP A 85 -4.94 -3.54 -4.38
CA ASP A 85 -5.21 -4.80 -3.66
C ASP A 85 -4.17 -5.05 -2.57
N THR A 86 -2.90 -4.82 -2.86
CA THR A 86 -1.82 -4.95 -1.87
C THR A 86 -1.99 -3.96 -0.73
N LEU A 87 -2.33 -2.70 -1.04
CA LEU A 87 -2.62 -1.67 -0.04
C LEU A 87 -3.87 -1.97 0.78
N PHE A 88 -4.89 -2.59 0.17
CA PHE A 88 -6.11 -2.98 0.85
C PHE A 88 -5.86 -4.13 1.83
N LYS A 89 -5.15 -5.18 1.41
CA LYS A 89 -4.72 -6.28 2.29
C LYS A 89 -3.83 -5.79 3.44
N ALA A 90 -3.05 -4.74 3.18
CA ALA A 90 -2.27 -4.07 4.19
C ALA A 90 -3.18 -3.40 5.24
N ALA A 91 -4.20 -2.64 4.82
CA ALA A 91 -5.17 -2.03 5.74
C ALA A 91 -6.01 -3.07 6.50
N MET A 92 -6.46 -4.14 5.83
CA MET A 92 -7.28 -5.21 6.42
C MET A 92 -6.54 -6.12 7.41
N ALA A 93 -5.23 -6.01 7.54
CA ALA A 93 -4.40 -6.98 8.25
C ALA A 93 -4.65 -7.08 9.78
N ASP A 94 -5.43 -6.15 10.36
CA ASP A 94 -5.85 -6.15 11.77
C ASP A 94 -7.38 -6.28 11.94
N ASP A 95 -8.08 -6.79 10.91
CA ASP A 95 -9.53 -7.07 10.93
C ASP A 95 -10.43 -5.85 11.21
N GLN A 96 -9.89 -4.63 11.16
CA GLN A 96 -10.62 -3.39 11.34
C GLN A 96 -10.38 -2.48 10.15
N PHE A 97 -11.33 -2.46 9.22
CA PHE A 97 -11.34 -1.51 8.12
C PHE A 97 -12.18 -0.29 8.48
N GLU A 98 -11.51 0.81 8.83
CA GLU A 98 -12.17 2.07 9.18
C GLU A 98 -12.49 2.93 7.96
N HIS A 99 -13.49 3.79 8.10
CA HIS A 99 -13.92 4.70 7.03
C HIS A 99 -12.78 5.65 6.57
N ALA A 100 -11.82 5.95 7.45
CA ALA A 100 -10.64 6.75 7.15
C ALA A 100 -9.67 6.03 6.19
N GLU A 101 -9.51 4.71 6.31
CA GLU A 101 -8.63 3.91 5.47
C GLU A 101 -9.15 3.80 4.04
N GLY A 102 -10.48 3.75 3.88
CA GLY A 102 -11.15 3.79 2.58
C GLY A 102 -10.94 5.09 1.82
N GLU A 103 -10.86 6.25 2.49
CA GLU A 103 -10.55 7.52 1.83
C GLU A 103 -9.11 7.58 1.32
N ILE A 104 -8.18 6.93 2.02
CA ILE A 104 -6.76 6.96 1.67
C ILE A 104 -6.44 5.95 0.56
N LEU A 105 -7.10 4.78 0.54
CA LEU A 105 -7.05 3.89 -0.62
C LEU A 105 -7.59 4.57 -1.88
N ARG A 106 -8.68 5.34 -1.78
CA ARG A 106 -9.15 6.18 -2.89
C ARG A 106 -8.11 7.18 -3.33
N ARG A 107 -7.41 7.81 -2.38
CA ARG A 107 -6.33 8.75 -2.68
C ARG A 107 -5.15 8.07 -3.38
N ALA A 108 -4.72 6.91 -2.91
CA ALA A 108 -3.65 6.12 -3.51
C ALA A 108 -4.00 5.68 -4.94
N ALA A 109 -5.23 5.22 -5.14
CA ALA A 109 -5.73 4.82 -6.44
C ALA A 109 -5.80 6.01 -7.43
N ARG A 110 -6.19 7.21 -6.95
CA ARG A 110 -6.12 8.44 -7.76
C ARG A 110 -4.69 8.83 -8.11
N LEU A 111 -3.72 8.64 -7.20
CA LEU A 111 -2.31 8.92 -7.47
C LEU A 111 -1.74 8.05 -8.60
N ILE A 112 -2.24 6.83 -8.75
CA ILE A 112 -1.91 5.94 -9.89
C ILE A 112 -2.90 6.07 -11.05
N ALA A 113 -3.69 7.15 -11.13
CA ALA A 113 -4.62 7.42 -12.22
C ALA A 113 -5.74 6.37 -12.43
N LEU A 114 -6.18 5.68 -11.37
CA LEU A 114 -7.44 4.95 -11.39
C LEU A 114 -8.61 5.93 -11.23
N GLN A 115 -9.68 5.69 -12.00
CA GLN A 115 -10.91 6.49 -11.95
C GLN A 115 -11.76 6.11 -10.73
N ASP A 116 -12.50 7.05 -10.17
CA ASP A 116 -13.27 6.85 -8.93
C ASP A 116 -14.27 5.68 -9.01
N ASP A 117 -14.92 5.50 -10.17
CA ASP A 117 -15.80 4.35 -10.45
C ASP A 117 -15.03 3.01 -10.41
N GLN A 118 -13.80 2.98 -10.94
CA GLN A 118 -12.95 1.79 -10.89
C GLN A 118 -12.53 1.47 -9.46
N VAL A 119 -12.16 2.50 -8.69
CA VAL A 119 -11.77 2.33 -7.29
C VAL A 119 -12.94 1.80 -6.47
N THR A 120 -14.14 2.32 -6.69
CA THR A 120 -15.35 1.87 -5.99
C THR A 120 -15.62 0.40 -6.28
N GLN A 121 -15.59 -0.01 -7.55
CA GLN A 121 -15.76 -1.41 -7.94
C GLN A 121 -14.68 -2.33 -7.36
N ILE A 122 -13.43 -1.87 -7.30
CA ILE A 122 -12.32 -2.62 -6.70
C ILE A 122 -12.57 -2.81 -5.20
N LEU A 123 -12.86 -1.74 -4.47
CA LEU A 123 -13.10 -1.79 -3.03
C LEU A 123 -14.33 -2.64 -2.69
N GLU A 124 -15.43 -2.50 -3.43
CA GLU A 124 -16.62 -3.35 -3.26
C GLU A 124 -16.30 -4.83 -3.52
N GLY A 125 -15.53 -5.13 -4.57
CA GLY A 125 -15.12 -6.50 -4.89
C GLY A 125 -14.19 -7.12 -3.85
N LEU A 126 -13.25 -6.33 -3.30
CA LEU A 126 -12.32 -6.76 -2.26
C LEU A 126 -13.04 -7.02 -0.95
N VAL A 127 -13.91 -6.11 -0.51
CA VAL A 127 -14.72 -6.29 0.71
C VAL A 127 -15.64 -7.51 0.56
N THR A 128 -16.28 -7.70 -0.58
CA THR A 128 -17.16 -8.86 -0.80
C THR A 128 -16.37 -10.17 -0.75
N SER A 129 -15.20 -10.22 -1.38
CA SER A 129 -14.35 -11.41 -1.40
C SER A 129 -13.82 -11.78 -0.01
N GLU A 130 -13.47 -10.81 0.83
CA GLU A 130 -13.00 -11.06 2.20
C GLU A 130 -14.14 -11.48 3.13
N VAL A 131 -15.32 -10.88 2.98
CA VAL A 131 -16.52 -11.27 3.74
C VAL A 131 -16.92 -12.72 3.42
N GLU A 132 -16.86 -13.13 2.15
CA GLU A 132 -17.14 -14.52 1.74
C GLU A 132 -16.15 -15.50 2.39
N LEU A 133 -14.85 -15.17 2.40
CA LEU A 133 -13.81 -15.99 3.03
C LEU A 133 -14.02 -16.16 4.55
N GLN A 134 -14.42 -15.10 5.26
CA GLN A 134 -14.68 -15.18 6.71
C GLN A 134 -15.95 -15.98 7.07
N THR A 135 -16.96 -15.98 6.20
CA THR A 135 -18.17 -16.80 6.40
C THR A 135 -17.95 -18.30 6.18
N GLU A 136 -16.93 -18.69 5.40
CA GLU A 136 -16.60 -20.11 5.20
C GLU A 136 -15.77 -20.69 6.36
N GLU A 137 -14.96 -19.88 7.05
CA GLU A 137 -14.15 -20.34 8.18
C GLU A 137 -14.94 -20.49 9.50
N THR A 138 -16.15 -19.91 9.59
CA THR A 138 -17.02 -19.99 10.79
C THR A 138 -18.21 -20.95 10.64
N GLY A 139 -18.38 -21.58 9.48
CA GLY A 139 -19.51 -22.46 9.16
C GLY A 139 -19.24 -23.97 9.27
N GLY A 140 -18.17 -24.38 9.93
CA GLY A 140 -17.71 -25.77 9.98
C GLY A 140 -17.68 -26.37 11.38
N GLU A 141 -18.81 -26.47 12.07
CA GLU A 141 -19.07 -27.45 13.16
C GLU A 141 -20.56 -27.80 13.27
#